data_AF-A4RRX5-F1
#
_entry.id   AF-A4RRX5-F1
#
_cell.length_a   1.000
_cell.length_b   1.000
_cell.length_c   1.000
_cell.angle_alpha   90.00
_cell.angle_beta   90.00
_cell.angle_gamma   90.00
#
_symmetry.space_group_name_H-M   'P 1'
#
loop_
_entity.id
_entity.type
_entity.pdbx_description
1 polymer ?
#
loop_
_entity_poly.entity_id
_entity_poly.type
_entity_poly.pdbx_seq_one_letter_code
_entity_poly.pdbx_strand_id
1 'polypeptide(L)'
;MAHEQNPEAVMHQVKAELANAYAQEFFTTVRDKCFQKCVTKPGGSMSSGEATCLSRCTDRYVEATKMISHVVLQAYSKGGV
;
A
#
# COMPACT_ATOMS: atom_id res chain seq x y z
N MET A 1 -28.46 13.94 26.54
CA MET A 1 -28.23 13.27 25.24
C MET A 1 -26.84 12.68 25.29
N ALA A 2 -26.70 11.46 25.85
CA ALA A 2 -25.45 10.71 25.77
C ALA A 2 -25.51 9.94 24.45
N HIS A 3 -24.57 10.19 23.54
CA HIS A 3 -24.36 9.34 22.39
C HIS A 3 -23.82 8.01 22.92
N GLU A 4 -24.68 7.02 23.07
CA GLU A 4 -24.24 5.64 23.26
C GLU A 4 -23.72 5.16 21.90
N GLN A 5 -22.44 5.40 21.64
CA GLN A 5 -21.82 4.89 20.42
C GLN A 5 -21.72 3.37 20.56
N ASN A 6 -22.39 2.63 19.68
CA ASN A 6 -22.22 1.18 19.61
C ASN A 6 -20.73 0.88 19.34
N PRO A 7 -19.99 0.27 20.29
CA PRO A 7 -18.56 0.04 20.16
C PRO A 7 -18.21 -0.78 18.91
N GLU A 8 -19.09 -1.68 18.47
CA GLU A 8 -18.87 -2.46 17.24
C GLU A 8 -18.92 -1.58 15.98
N ALA A 9 -19.87 -0.64 15.93
CA ALA A 9 -20.01 0.28 14.81
C ALA A 9 -18.80 1.23 14.71
N VAL A 10 -18.31 1.72 15.86
CA VAL A 10 -17.10 2.55 15.93
C VAL A 10 -15.88 1.75 15.49
N MET A 11 -15.70 0.51 15.98
CA MET A 11 -14.58 -0.34 15.57
C MET A 11 -14.60 -0.67 14.07
N HIS A 12 -15.78 -0.86 13.48
CA HIS A 12 -15.91 -1.05 12.04
C HIS A 12 -15.47 0.19 11.26
N GLN A 13 -15.91 1.38 11.68
CA GLN A 13 -15.51 2.65 11.07
C GLN A 13 -13.99 2.86 11.16
N VAL A 14 -13.39 2.66 12.33
CA VAL A 14 -11.94 2.80 12.54
C VAL A 14 -11.15 1.84 11.63
N LYS A 15 -11.59 0.59 11.49
CA LYS A 15 -10.94 -0.38 10.59
C LYS A 15 -11.02 0.06 9.13
N ALA A 16 -12.17 0.59 8.70
CA ALA A 16 -12.35 1.08 7.33
C ALA A 16 -11.46 2.30 7.04
N GLU A 17 -11.38 3.24 7.97
CA GLU A 17 -10.51 4.41 7.86
C GLU A 17 -9.02 4.02 7.81
N LEU A 18 -8.60 3.10 8.68
CA LEU A 18 -7.22 2.59 8.67
C LEU A 18 -6.89 1.89 7.35
N ALA A 19 -7.80 1.08 6.83
CA ALA A 19 -7.60 0.41 5.54
C ALA A 19 -7.47 1.42 4.39
N ASN A 20 -8.29 2.50 4.41
CA ASN A 20 -8.21 3.56 3.41
C ASN A 20 -6.91 4.34 3.50
N ALA A 21 -6.49 4.73 4.72
CA ALA A 21 -5.22 5.43 4.95
C ALA A 21 -4.02 4.58 4.47
N TYR A 22 -3.99 3.30 4.83
CA TYR A 22 -2.97 2.36 4.36
C TYR A 22 -2.95 2.25 2.83
N ALA A 23 -4.12 2.15 2.19
CA ALA A 23 -4.20 2.09 0.73
C ALA A 23 -3.63 3.35 0.08
N GLN A 24 -3.97 4.55 0.59
CA GLN A 24 -3.46 5.81 0.07
C GLN A 24 -1.93 5.93 0.19
N GLU A 25 -1.38 5.56 1.34
CA GLU A 25 0.06 5.55 1.56
C GLU A 25 0.77 4.54 0.67
N PHE A 26 0.22 3.34 0.55
CA PHE A 26 0.72 2.30 -0.33
C PHE A 26 0.77 2.78 -1.79
N PHE A 27 -0.35 3.30 -2.31
CA PHE A 27 -0.40 3.78 -3.70
C PHE A 27 0.56 4.94 -3.94
N THR A 28 0.69 5.86 -2.99
CA THR A 28 1.66 6.96 -3.06
C THR A 28 3.08 6.42 -3.14
N THR A 29 3.42 5.47 -2.27
CA THR A 29 4.76 4.88 -2.23
C THR A 29 5.10 4.11 -3.50
N VAL A 30 4.18 3.26 -3.98
CA VAL A 30 4.39 2.48 -5.22
C VAL A 30 4.51 3.41 -6.42
N ARG A 31 3.65 4.42 -6.53
CA ARG A 31 3.71 5.43 -7.58
C ARG A 31 5.09 6.08 -7.61
N ASP A 32 5.56 6.58 -6.47
CA ASP A 32 6.81 7.35 -6.43
C ASP A 32 8.03 6.46 -6.71
N LYS A 33 8.07 5.26 -6.12
CA LYS A 33 9.18 4.30 -6.35
C LYS A 33 9.22 3.79 -7.78
N CYS A 34 8.09 3.38 -8.33
CA CYS A 34 8.04 2.85 -9.68
C CYS A 34 8.23 3.93 -10.74
N PHE A 35 7.70 5.14 -10.52
CA PHE A 35 7.95 6.27 -11.40
C PHE A 35 9.45 6.61 -11.45
N GLN A 36 10.08 6.81 -10.29
CA GLN A 36 11.52 7.12 -10.21
C GLN A 36 12.38 6.02 -10.85
N LYS A 37 11.98 4.75 -10.72
CA LYS A 37 12.74 3.63 -11.27
C LYS A 37 12.59 3.49 -12.79
N CYS A 38 11.39 3.72 -13.31
CA CYS A 38 11.04 3.35 -14.67
C CYS A 38 11.02 4.53 -15.64
N VAL A 39 10.64 5.73 -15.20
CA VAL A 39 10.50 6.91 -16.07
C VAL A 39 11.81 7.70 -16.06
N THR A 40 12.72 7.32 -16.95
CA THR A 40 14.10 7.87 -16.99
C THR A 40 14.23 9.10 -17.88
N LYS A 41 13.30 9.29 -18.83
CA LYS A 41 13.29 10.44 -19.75
C LYS A 41 11.85 10.95 -19.89
N PRO A 42 11.41 11.85 -19.00
CA PRO A 42 10.06 12.40 -19.05
C PRO A 42 9.79 13.07 -20.40
N GLY A 43 8.72 12.68 -21.07
CA GLY A 43 8.27 13.24 -22.34
C GLY A 43 6.75 13.42 -22.36
N GLY A 44 6.22 13.90 -23.49
CA GLY A 44 4.77 14.07 -23.66
C GLY A 44 3.97 12.76 -23.70
N SER A 45 4.65 11.62 -23.82
CA SER A 45 4.06 10.29 -23.77
C SER A 45 5.02 9.29 -23.12
N MET A 46 4.44 8.20 -22.64
CA MET A 46 5.19 7.08 -22.08
C MET A 46 5.64 6.13 -23.19
N SER A 47 6.91 5.77 -23.20
CA SER A 47 7.43 4.75 -24.13
C SER A 47 6.91 3.34 -23.76
N SER A 48 6.92 2.41 -24.72
CA SER A 48 6.56 1.01 -24.47
C SER A 48 7.46 0.34 -23.42
N GLY A 49 8.74 0.75 -23.36
CA GLY A 49 9.69 0.29 -22.36
C GLY A 49 9.35 0.76 -20.94
N GLU A 50 9.00 2.04 -20.79
CA GLU A 50 8.55 2.61 -19.51
C GLU A 50 7.25 1.97 -19.02
N ALA A 51 6.29 1.75 -19.93
CA ALA A 51 5.02 1.07 -19.62
C ALA A 51 5.27 -0.37 -19.11
N THR A 52 6.11 -1.12 -19.81
CA THR A 52 6.49 -2.49 -19.43
C THR A 52 7.23 -2.51 -18.09
N CYS A 53 8.13 -1.55 -17.86
CA CYS A 53 8.83 -1.42 -16.58
C CYS A 53 7.86 -1.13 -15.43
N LEU A 54 6.94 -0.19 -15.58
CA LEU A 54 5.96 0.17 -14.55
C LEU A 54 5.05 -1.00 -14.17
N SER A 55 4.57 -1.76 -15.17
CA SER A 55 3.78 -2.98 -14.92
C SER A 55 4.57 -3.97 -14.05
N ARG A 56 5.81 -4.29 -14.46
CA ARG A 56 6.66 -5.22 -13.70
C ARG A 56 7.00 -4.68 -12.32
N CYS A 57 7.33 -3.40 -12.20
CA CYS A 57 7.68 -2.77 -10.93
C CYS A 57 6.53 -2.88 -9.93
N THR A 58 5.32 -2.54 -10.38
CA THR A 58 4.12 -2.59 -9.54
C THR A 58 3.83 -4.01 -9.07
N ASP A 59 3.88 -4.99 -9.99
CA ASP A 59 3.66 -6.41 -9.66
C ASP A 59 4.66 -6.92 -8.61
N ARG A 60 5.95 -6.62 -8.81
CA ARG A 60 7.01 -7.00 -7.87
C ARG A 60 6.86 -6.30 -6.53
N TYR A 61 6.48 -5.02 -6.51
CA TYR A 61 6.29 -4.27 -5.27
C TYR A 61 5.14 -4.86 -4.44
N VAL A 62 4.01 -5.17 -5.08
CA VAL A 62 2.86 -5.82 -4.42
C VAL A 62 3.24 -7.19 -3.87
N GLU A 63 3.94 -8.01 -4.65
CA GLU A 63 4.39 -9.34 -4.22
C GLU A 63 5.33 -9.25 -3.02
N ALA A 64 6.34 -8.39 -3.08
CA ALA A 64 7.29 -8.15 -2.00
C ALA A 64 6.58 -7.66 -0.73
N THR A 65 5.65 -6.70 -0.87
CA THR A 65 4.88 -6.17 0.26
C THR A 65 4.08 -7.26 0.94
N LYS A 66 3.41 -8.16 0.18
CA LYS A 66 2.69 -9.30 0.76
C LYS A 66 3.61 -10.20 1.58
N MET A 67 4.77 -10.57 1.03
CA MET A 67 5.75 -11.42 1.72
C MET A 67 6.25 -10.78 3.02
N ILE A 68 6.61 -9.50 2.97
CA ILE A 68 7.07 -8.74 4.14
C ILE A 68 5.95 -8.66 5.18
N SER A 69 4.73 -8.31 4.79
CA SER A 69 3.58 -8.24 5.70
C SER A 69 3.33 -9.57 6.40
N HIS A 70 3.45 -10.71 5.70
CA HIS A 70 3.34 -12.02 6.35
C HIS A 70 4.40 -12.23 7.42
N VAL A 71 5.67 -11.92 7.14
CA VAL A 71 6.77 -12.07 8.11
C VAL A 71 6.57 -11.15 9.31
N VAL A 72 6.23 -9.88 9.07
CA VAL A 72 6.03 -8.88 10.12
C VAL A 72 4.87 -9.26 11.03
N LEU A 73 3.71 -9.64 10.47
CA LEU A 73 2.55 -10.04 11.27
C LEU A 73 2.81 -11.33 12.05
N GLN A 74 3.56 -12.27 11.48
CA GLN A 74 4.01 -13.48 12.20
C GLN A 74 4.98 -13.17 13.34
N ALA A 75 5.83 -12.14 13.20
CA ALA A 75 6.72 -11.71 14.28
C ALA A 75 5.94 -11.10 15.45
N TYR A 76 4.93 -10.27 15.16
CA TYR A 76 4.05 -9.69 16.19
C TYR A 76 3.22 -10.75 16.91
N SER A 77 2.69 -11.75 16.21
CA SER A 77 1.88 -12.81 16.85
C SER A 77 2.67 -13.75 17.76
N LYS A 78 3.99 -13.81 17.60
CA LYS A 78 4.91 -14.56 18.47
C LYS A 78 5.50 -13.72 19.62
N GLY A 79 5.05 -12.48 19.80
CA GLY A 79 5.43 -11.64 20.94
C GLY A 79 6.73 -10.83 20.78
N GLY A 80 7.07 -10.35 19.58
CA GLY A 80 8.13 -9.33 19.44
C GLY A 80 7.52 -7.93 19.41
N VAL A 81 7.85 -6.99 20.29
CA VAL A 81 9.07 -6.73 21.09
C VAL A 81 8.96 -7.15 22.55
#